data_AF-A0A327LR14-F1
#
_entry.id   AF-A0A327LR14-F1
#
_cell.length_a   1.000
_cell.length_b   1.000
_cell.length_c   1.000
_cell.angle_alpha   90.00
_cell.angle_beta   90.00
_cell.angle_gamma   90.00
#
_symmetry.space_group_name_H-M   'P 1'
#
loop_
_entity.id
_entity.type
_entity.pdbx_description
1 polymer ?
#
loop_
_entity_poly.entity_id
_entity_poly.type
_entity_poly.pdbx_seq_one_letter_code
_entity_poly.pdbx_strand_id
1 'polypeptide(L)'
;MLDDGARPAVSRTGLILKPLPDRAEPFNTAYRIGGAPNLPEGLSWPMPHGTPYHFFAQVDLALLRQNCPAGTELPDMPETGTLFIFLCLEHWMDDPQPVILYTQEPLESVPERAPPENLAHLLDNDTALAGLVHEEGVSEDGKLLRRQNVDVLPFTSFPDGWLKDDELSQRQMDELETLLGRLTPLPDPHAPPEGVEAPWMSELPLRFRQDTKLAKAHLDWEMLFDWSKEIYMGLLDLIRDKLRDNVPQNMPPQRRPGIDEINELWERANWEHHKYQFWLLYLQVFLNPDSDYPFDFRLRHFMEISQMCRGKVPARVRRNFCALIADIEQAANDGTMVHLEPVALPEYAAIAAEDLAEVARKALAVLKPRRTGPEPRRPAPANWDEYVIRETTLPERTKNNYNLAGTGIIPLQMFGFGYLLQSAAYENQDKELLLQVGDPFGTPLSFANHGAVIQIWITSHDLKAGQFDSATATWEFT
;
A
#
# COMPACT_ATOMS: atom_id res chain seq x y z
N MET A 1 6.41 -30.96 31.36
CA MET A 1 7.82 -30.87 30.94
C MET A 1 8.22 -32.24 30.44
N LEU A 2 7.92 -32.51 29.17
CA LEU A 2 8.51 -33.60 28.43
C LEU A 2 9.73 -32.98 27.73
N ASP A 3 10.85 -33.67 27.84
CA ASP A 3 12.11 -33.34 27.20
C ASP A 3 11.94 -33.64 25.70
N ASP A 4 11.46 -32.65 24.93
CA ASP A 4 11.41 -32.72 23.47
C ASP A 4 12.85 -32.63 22.95
N GLY A 5 13.49 -33.80 22.85
CA GLY A 5 14.80 -33.93 22.24
C GLY A 5 14.79 -33.20 20.89
N ALA A 6 15.63 -32.17 20.79
CA ALA A 6 15.78 -31.31 19.63
C ALA A 6 15.95 -32.16 18.37
N ARG A 7 14.87 -32.35 17.60
CA ARG A 7 14.99 -32.83 16.23
C ARG A 7 15.86 -31.80 15.49
N PRO A 8 16.89 -32.22 14.74
CA PRO A 8 17.63 -31.28 13.92
C PRO A 8 16.63 -30.53 13.05
N ALA A 9 16.64 -29.21 13.13
CA ALA A 9 15.73 -28.36 12.35
C ALA A 9 15.93 -28.69 10.87
N VAL A 10 14.90 -29.22 10.22
CA VAL A 10 14.93 -29.54 8.79
C VAL A 10 14.89 -28.22 8.04
N SER A 11 16.01 -27.80 7.46
CA SER A 11 16.07 -26.64 6.59
C SER A 11 15.70 -26.98 5.15
N ARG A 12 15.17 -26.00 4.41
CA ARG A 12 14.93 -26.09 2.96
C ARG A 12 15.64 -24.95 2.26
N THR A 13 16.11 -25.18 1.05
CA THR A 13 16.55 -24.06 0.20
C THR A 13 15.33 -23.28 -0.28
N GLY A 14 15.33 -21.97 -0.02
CA GLY A 14 14.43 -21.02 -0.65
C GLY A 14 15.18 -20.12 -1.62
N LEU A 15 14.43 -19.42 -2.45
CA LEU A 15 14.90 -18.44 -3.41
C LEU A 15 14.19 -17.12 -3.12
N ILE A 16 14.95 -16.10 -2.73
CA ILE A 16 14.44 -14.73 -2.71
C ILE A 16 14.43 -14.23 -4.14
N LEU A 17 13.28 -13.70 -4.54
CA LEU A 17 13.07 -13.01 -5.78
C LEU A 17 13.23 -11.52 -5.50
N LYS A 18 14.34 -10.93 -5.92
CA LYS A 18 14.68 -9.53 -5.70
C LYS A 18 14.34 -8.71 -6.95
N PRO A 19 13.25 -7.93 -6.95
CA PRO A 19 12.98 -7.01 -8.05
C PRO A 19 14.16 -6.04 -8.23
N LEU A 20 14.43 -5.73 -9.49
CA LEU A 20 15.50 -4.86 -9.91
C LEU A 20 14.97 -3.58 -10.56
N PRO A 21 15.70 -2.47 -10.46
CA PRO A 21 15.41 -1.29 -11.25
C PRO A 21 15.33 -1.60 -12.75
N ASP A 22 14.44 -0.93 -13.49
CA ASP A 22 14.34 -1.05 -14.96
C ASP A 22 15.71 -0.88 -15.68
N ARG A 23 16.59 -0.05 -15.12
CA ARG A 23 17.93 0.24 -15.65
C ARG A 23 19.01 -0.74 -15.21
N ALA A 24 18.73 -1.59 -14.23
CA ALA A 24 19.66 -2.61 -13.81
C ALA A 24 19.60 -3.76 -14.81
N GLU A 25 20.76 -4.11 -15.36
CA GLU A 25 20.87 -5.38 -16.06
C GLU A 25 20.69 -6.49 -15.01
N PRO A 26 19.73 -7.40 -15.20
CA PRO A 26 19.58 -8.51 -14.29
C PRO A 26 20.84 -9.36 -14.32
N PHE A 27 21.29 -9.83 -13.15
CA PHE A 27 22.32 -10.86 -13.13
C PHE A 27 21.78 -12.16 -13.75
N ASN A 28 20.45 -12.34 -13.74
CA ASN A 28 19.76 -13.49 -14.29
C ASN A 28 18.38 -13.13 -14.87
N THR A 29 18.05 -13.61 -16.07
CA THR A 29 16.73 -13.44 -16.71
C THR A 29 15.74 -14.58 -16.43
N ALA A 30 16.03 -15.46 -15.46
CA ALA A 30 15.18 -16.61 -15.13
C ALA A 30 13.79 -16.22 -14.65
N TYR A 31 13.63 -15.03 -14.08
CA TYR A 31 12.37 -14.60 -13.48
C TYR A 31 12.01 -13.18 -13.95
N ARG A 32 10.75 -13.01 -14.34
CA ARG A 32 10.17 -11.71 -14.71
C ARG A 32 8.79 -11.55 -14.05
N ILE A 33 8.56 -10.38 -13.46
CA ILE A 33 7.23 -9.97 -12.98
C ILE A 33 6.58 -9.07 -14.04
N GLY A 34 5.28 -9.21 -14.23
CA GLY A 34 4.46 -8.33 -15.07
C GLY A 34 4.86 -8.26 -16.55
N GLY A 35 4.31 -7.26 -17.22
CA GLY A 35 4.33 -7.14 -18.68
C GLY A 35 3.42 -8.15 -19.37
N ALA A 36 3.60 -8.34 -20.66
CA ALA A 36 2.92 -9.38 -21.43
C ALA A 36 3.76 -10.68 -21.44
N PRO A 37 3.15 -11.86 -21.26
CA PRO A 37 3.87 -13.14 -21.31
C PRO A 37 4.23 -13.53 -22.75
N ASN A 38 5.34 -14.27 -22.91
CA ASN A 38 5.67 -14.97 -24.15
C ASN A 38 4.87 -16.28 -24.26
N LEU A 39 3.54 -16.17 -24.27
CA LEU A 39 2.63 -17.32 -24.19
C LEU A 39 2.54 -18.01 -25.58
N PRO A 40 2.93 -19.29 -25.73
CA PRO A 40 2.88 -20.01 -27.01
C PRO A 40 1.45 -20.31 -27.46
N GLU A 41 1.22 -20.45 -28.77
CA GLU A 41 -0.13 -20.61 -29.34
C GLU A 41 -0.92 -21.80 -28.75
N GLY A 42 -0.23 -22.86 -28.34
CA GLY A 42 -0.85 -24.03 -27.70
C GLY A 42 -1.42 -23.78 -26.30
N LEU A 43 -1.03 -22.68 -25.64
CA LEU A 43 -1.54 -22.31 -24.32
C LEU A 43 -2.53 -21.16 -24.44
N SER A 44 -3.74 -21.36 -23.92
CA SER A 44 -4.78 -20.33 -23.85
C SER A 44 -4.58 -19.41 -22.65
N TRP A 45 -4.99 -18.15 -22.77
CA TRP A 45 -5.03 -17.24 -21.62
C TRP A 45 -6.04 -17.80 -20.60
N PRO A 46 -5.70 -17.93 -19.30
CA PRO A 46 -6.61 -18.49 -18.32
C PRO A 46 -7.88 -17.65 -18.16
N MET A 47 -9.04 -18.30 -18.30
CA MET A 47 -10.36 -17.68 -18.09
C MET A 47 -11.26 -18.53 -17.18
N PRO A 48 -10.90 -18.81 -15.92
CA PRO A 48 -11.78 -19.51 -14.99
C PRO A 48 -13.14 -18.83 -14.90
N HIS A 49 -14.21 -19.61 -15.04
CA HIS A 49 -15.59 -19.11 -15.04
C HIS A 49 -15.88 -18.00 -16.08
N GLY A 50 -15.07 -17.90 -17.14
CA GLY A 50 -15.23 -16.88 -18.20
C GLY A 50 -14.56 -15.55 -17.90
N THR A 51 -13.92 -15.38 -16.74
CA THR A 51 -13.21 -14.15 -16.37
C THR A 51 -11.71 -14.34 -16.58
N PRO A 52 -11.06 -13.51 -17.42
CA PRO A 52 -9.62 -13.61 -17.65
C PRO A 52 -8.82 -13.22 -16.41
N TYR A 53 -7.81 -14.02 -16.06
CA TYR A 53 -6.92 -13.72 -14.94
C TYR A 53 -5.77 -12.81 -15.37
N HIS A 54 -5.16 -12.09 -14.42
CA HIS A 54 -4.02 -11.22 -14.66
C HIS A 54 -2.73 -12.03 -14.68
N PHE A 55 -1.88 -11.74 -15.66
CA PHE A 55 -0.54 -12.31 -15.70
C PHE A 55 0.34 -11.67 -14.63
N PHE A 56 0.92 -12.49 -13.75
CA PHE A 56 1.79 -12.03 -12.66
C PHE A 56 3.27 -12.23 -12.97
N ALA A 57 3.69 -13.43 -13.36
CA ALA A 57 5.11 -13.72 -13.56
C ALA A 57 5.38 -14.84 -14.56
N GLN A 58 6.58 -14.81 -15.14
CA GLN A 58 7.13 -15.86 -16.01
C GLN A 58 8.47 -16.33 -15.46
N VAL A 59 8.66 -17.65 -15.42
CA VAL A 59 9.84 -18.29 -14.80
C VAL A 59 10.45 -19.33 -15.74
N ASP A 60 11.69 -19.15 -16.14
CA ASP A 60 12.48 -20.14 -16.87
C ASP A 60 13.19 -21.07 -15.88
N LEU A 61 12.78 -22.35 -15.85
CA LEU A 61 13.28 -23.33 -14.90
C LEU A 61 14.74 -23.73 -15.14
N ALA A 62 15.19 -23.69 -16.39
CA ALA A 62 16.57 -24.01 -16.73
C ALA A 62 17.51 -22.90 -16.21
N LEU A 63 17.17 -21.65 -16.48
CA LEU A 63 17.93 -20.51 -15.97
C LEU A 63 17.82 -20.39 -14.45
N LEU A 64 16.69 -20.73 -13.84
CA LEU A 64 16.53 -20.72 -12.38
C LEU A 64 17.56 -21.65 -11.71
N ARG A 65 17.73 -22.87 -12.26
CA ARG A 65 18.72 -23.84 -11.77
C ARG A 65 20.15 -23.40 -12.02
N GLN A 66 20.46 -22.95 -13.23
CA GLN A 66 21.82 -22.57 -13.62
C GLN A 66 22.40 -21.44 -12.77
N ASN A 67 21.55 -20.53 -12.31
CA ASN A 67 21.96 -19.36 -11.54
C ASN A 67 21.99 -19.58 -10.02
N CYS A 68 21.64 -20.78 -9.55
CA CYS A 68 21.86 -21.16 -8.17
C CYS A 68 23.34 -21.55 -7.96
N PRO A 69 23.99 -21.09 -6.88
CA PRO A 69 25.35 -21.50 -6.50
C PRO A 69 25.48 -23.02 -6.41
N ALA A 70 26.65 -23.53 -6.79
CA ALA A 70 26.95 -24.96 -6.69
C ALA A 70 26.71 -25.48 -5.25
N GLY A 71 25.98 -26.59 -5.14
CA GLY A 71 25.60 -27.19 -3.84
C GLY A 71 24.26 -26.71 -3.27
N THR A 72 23.56 -25.80 -3.97
CA THR A 72 22.18 -25.42 -3.64
C THR A 72 21.23 -26.54 -4.09
N GLU A 73 20.53 -27.18 -3.14
CA GLU A 73 19.56 -28.24 -3.42
C GLU A 73 18.15 -27.67 -3.56
N LEU A 74 17.72 -27.41 -4.80
CA LEU A 74 16.33 -27.05 -5.09
C LEU A 74 15.42 -28.28 -5.04
N PRO A 75 14.09 -28.09 -4.83
CA PRO A 75 13.13 -29.18 -4.95
C PRO A 75 13.20 -29.90 -6.30
N ASP A 76 12.79 -31.16 -6.30
CA ASP A 76 12.63 -31.95 -7.52
C ASP A 76 11.55 -31.27 -8.42
N MET A 77 12.00 -30.70 -9.53
CA MET A 77 11.18 -30.01 -10.53
C MET A 77 11.74 -30.31 -11.93
N PRO A 78 11.03 -29.97 -13.02
CA PRO A 78 11.52 -30.18 -14.36
C PRO A 78 12.84 -29.42 -14.59
N GLU A 79 13.76 -30.02 -15.34
CA GLU A 79 15.06 -29.42 -15.63
C GLU A 79 14.95 -28.22 -16.58
N THR A 80 13.88 -28.17 -17.37
CA THR A 80 13.64 -27.17 -18.41
C THR A 80 12.16 -26.80 -18.49
N GLY A 81 11.90 -25.75 -19.28
CA GLY A 81 10.57 -25.24 -19.54
C GLY A 81 10.29 -23.94 -18.80
N THR A 82 9.14 -23.34 -19.11
CA THR A 82 8.72 -22.06 -18.57
C THR A 82 7.39 -22.18 -17.84
N LEU A 83 7.31 -21.57 -16.65
CA LEU A 83 6.08 -21.36 -15.91
C LEU A 83 5.50 -19.99 -16.22
N PHE A 84 4.17 -19.90 -16.33
CA PHE A 84 3.41 -18.66 -16.37
C PHE A 84 2.41 -18.65 -15.23
N ILE A 85 2.48 -17.63 -14.38
CA ILE A 85 1.68 -17.50 -13.18
C ILE A 85 0.58 -16.47 -13.44
N PHE A 86 -0.68 -16.88 -13.32
CA PHE A 86 -1.84 -16.02 -13.45
C PHE A 86 -2.61 -15.98 -12.14
N LEU A 87 -2.98 -14.77 -11.71
CA LEU A 87 -3.70 -14.50 -10.46
C LEU A 87 -5.05 -13.86 -10.77
N CYS A 88 -6.08 -14.24 -10.02
CA CYS A 88 -7.32 -13.47 -9.99
C CYS A 88 -7.13 -12.28 -9.07
N LEU A 89 -6.79 -11.13 -9.65
CA LEU A 89 -6.69 -9.91 -8.86
C LEU A 89 -8.11 -9.35 -8.63
N GLU A 90 -9.02 -9.42 -9.60
CA GLU A 90 -10.35 -8.78 -9.53
C GLU A 90 -11.22 -9.20 -8.32
N HIS A 91 -11.20 -10.49 -7.95
CA HIS A 91 -12.05 -11.08 -6.90
C HIS A 91 -11.24 -11.76 -5.80
N TRP A 92 -10.18 -11.11 -5.35
CA TRP A 92 -9.21 -11.72 -4.43
C TRP A 92 -9.79 -12.18 -3.07
N MET A 93 -10.92 -11.61 -2.62
CA MET A 93 -11.56 -11.99 -1.35
C MET A 93 -12.30 -13.34 -1.38
N ASP A 94 -12.43 -13.97 -2.54
CA ASP A 94 -13.09 -15.28 -2.70
C ASP A 94 -12.09 -16.46 -2.72
N ASP A 95 -10.88 -16.25 -2.18
CA ASP A 95 -9.74 -17.19 -2.22
C ASP A 95 -9.53 -17.84 -3.60
N PRO A 96 -9.48 -17.04 -4.69
CA PRO A 96 -9.38 -17.60 -6.03
C PRO A 96 -8.05 -18.35 -6.20
N GLN A 97 -8.16 -19.58 -6.72
CA GLN A 97 -7.00 -20.42 -6.97
C GLN A 97 -6.18 -19.88 -8.14
N PRO A 98 -4.84 -19.93 -8.09
CA PRO A 98 -4.00 -19.42 -9.15
C PRO A 98 -4.09 -20.35 -10.36
N VAL A 99 -3.80 -19.84 -11.55
CA VAL A 99 -3.61 -20.69 -12.73
C VAL A 99 -2.14 -20.65 -13.12
N ILE A 100 -1.50 -21.81 -13.06
CA ILE A 100 -0.09 -21.99 -13.43
C ILE A 100 -0.04 -22.78 -14.72
N LEU A 101 0.48 -22.15 -15.78
CA LEU A 101 0.71 -22.83 -17.05
C LEU A 101 2.17 -23.24 -17.17
N TYR A 102 2.44 -24.40 -17.75
CA TYR A 102 3.78 -24.91 -17.99
C TYR A 102 3.94 -25.34 -19.45
N THR A 103 5.10 -25.04 -20.03
CA THR A 103 5.49 -25.53 -21.36
C THR A 103 6.97 -25.89 -21.39
N GLN A 104 7.30 -26.93 -22.15
CA GLN A 104 8.68 -27.26 -22.51
C GLN A 104 9.09 -26.64 -23.85
N GLU A 105 8.17 -25.98 -24.54
CA GLU A 105 8.46 -25.31 -25.80
C GLU A 105 9.44 -24.14 -25.57
N PRO A 106 10.52 -24.02 -26.37
CA PRO A 106 11.42 -22.88 -26.30
C PRO A 106 10.69 -21.57 -26.65
N LEU A 107 11.01 -20.50 -25.92
CA LEU A 107 10.30 -19.21 -26.04
C LEU A 107 11.06 -18.14 -26.81
N GLU A 108 12.27 -18.42 -27.31
CA GLU A 108 13.16 -17.41 -27.93
C GLU A 108 12.51 -16.74 -29.15
N SER A 109 11.63 -17.45 -29.85
CA SER A 109 10.88 -16.95 -31.01
C SER A 109 9.41 -16.65 -30.72
N VAL A 110 8.94 -16.85 -29.48
CA VAL A 110 7.53 -16.66 -29.12
C VAL A 110 7.31 -15.19 -28.76
N PRO A 111 6.51 -14.43 -29.53
CA PRO A 111 6.26 -13.03 -29.22
C PRO A 111 5.43 -12.89 -27.94
N GLU A 112 5.48 -11.71 -27.35
CA GLU A 112 4.63 -11.38 -26.21
C GLU A 112 3.17 -11.29 -26.64
N ARG A 113 2.27 -11.88 -25.84
CA ARG A 113 0.85 -11.91 -26.12
C ARG A 113 0.12 -10.81 -25.34
N ALA A 114 -0.59 -9.95 -26.08
CA ALA A 114 -1.46 -8.94 -25.48
C ALA A 114 -2.56 -9.58 -24.61
N PRO A 115 -3.00 -8.92 -23.53
CA PRO A 115 -4.09 -9.41 -22.70
C PRO A 115 -5.41 -9.46 -23.49
N PRO A 116 -6.37 -10.30 -23.09
CA PRO A 116 -7.73 -10.28 -23.63
C PRO A 116 -8.37 -8.88 -23.51
N GLU A 117 -9.18 -8.51 -24.49
CA GLU A 117 -9.84 -7.19 -24.50
C GLU A 117 -10.72 -6.97 -23.27
N ASN A 118 -11.33 -8.03 -22.74
CA ASN A 118 -12.17 -8.01 -21.55
C ASN A 118 -11.41 -8.21 -20.23
N LEU A 119 -10.07 -8.15 -20.21
CA LEU A 119 -9.31 -8.16 -18.96
C LEU A 119 -9.62 -6.92 -18.13
N ALA A 120 -10.01 -7.14 -16.87
CA ALA A 120 -10.38 -6.09 -15.93
C ALA A 120 -9.22 -5.11 -15.70
N HIS A 121 -9.56 -3.83 -15.54
CA HIS A 121 -8.60 -2.77 -15.30
C HIS A 121 -8.20 -2.77 -13.81
N LEU A 122 -6.90 -2.92 -13.54
CA LEU A 122 -6.35 -3.12 -12.18
C LEU A 122 -6.56 -1.93 -11.23
N LEU A 123 -6.81 -0.74 -11.77
CA LEU A 123 -7.09 0.47 -10.98
C LEU A 123 -8.56 0.88 -11.01
N ASP A 124 -9.44 0.03 -11.53
CA ASP A 124 -10.87 0.35 -11.48
C ASP A 124 -11.39 0.22 -10.05
N ASN A 125 -11.93 1.32 -9.51
CA ASN A 125 -12.29 1.45 -8.10
C ASN A 125 -13.52 0.61 -7.70
N ASP A 126 -14.24 0.07 -8.68
CA ASP A 126 -15.40 -0.80 -8.45
C ASP A 126 -14.99 -2.26 -8.16
N THR A 127 -13.70 -2.58 -8.30
CA THR A 127 -13.16 -3.88 -7.92
C THR A 127 -12.69 -3.86 -6.46
N ALA A 128 -12.75 -5.01 -5.78
CA ALA A 128 -12.23 -5.17 -4.41
C ALA A 128 -10.72 -4.88 -4.28
N LEU A 129 -10.04 -4.57 -5.39
CA LEU A 129 -8.62 -4.27 -5.52
C LEU A 129 -8.23 -2.82 -5.25
N ALA A 130 -9.16 -1.89 -5.06
CA ALA A 130 -8.82 -0.48 -4.87
C ALA A 130 -7.85 -0.31 -3.67
N GLY A 131 -6.55 -0.16 -3.96
CA GLY A 131 -5.48 -0.07 -2.96
C GLY A 131 -4.49 -1.26 -2.91
N LEU A 132 -4.74 -2.37 -3.61
CA LEU A 132 -3.84 -3.54 -3.64
C LEU A 132 -2.75 -3.49 -4.72
N VAL A 133 -2.93 -2.66 -5.73
CA VAL A 133 -1.98 -2.48 -6.81
C VAL A 133 -1.49 -1.04 -6.80
N HIS A 134 -0.19 -0.86 -6.80
CA HIS A 134 0.42 0.46 -6.90
C HIS A 134 0.05 1.09 -8.24
N GLU A 135 -0.47 2.32 -8.23
CA GLU A 135 -1.00 2.99 -9.44
C GLU A 135 0.03 3.15 -10.56
N GLU A 136 1.30 3.28 -10.20
CA GLU A 136 2.43 3.39 -11.13
C GLU A 136 3.02 2.03 -11.54
N GLY A 137 2.56 0.94 -10.92
CA GLY A 137 3.00 -0.43 -11.16
C GLY A 137 2.14 -1.18 -12.17
N VAL A 138 1.34 -0.48 -12.96
CA VAL A 138 0.50 -1.05 -14.03
C VAL A 138 0.80 -0.39 -15.37
N SER A 139 0.44 -1.06 -16.45
CA SER A 139 0.54 -0.55 -17.82
C SER A 139 -0.31 0.70 -18.07
N GLU A 140 -0.06 1.38 -19.19
CA GLU A 140 -0.86 2.55 -19.60
C GLU A 140 -2.33 2.25 -19.85
N ASP A 141 -2.70 1.02 -20.23
CA ASP A 141 -4.10 0.61 -20.33
C ASP A 141 -4.64 0.06 -19.00
N GLY A 142 -3.81 0.00 -17.95
CA GLY A 142 -4.13 -0.50 -16.61
C GLY A 142 -4.45 -1.99 -16.53
N LYS A 143 -4.22 -2.77 -17.59
CA LYS A 143 -4.58 -4.19 -17.65
C LYS A 143 -3.46 -5.15 -17.25
N LEU A 144 -2.21 -4.71 -17.33
CA LEU A 144 -1.05 -5.50 -16.99
C LEU A 144 -0.31 -4.87 -15.81
N LEU A 145 0.34 -5.70 -15.00
CA LEU A 145 1.38 -5.21 -14.11
C LEU A 145 2.56 -4.72 -14.95
N ARG A 146 3.29 -3.71 -14.47
CA ARG A 146 4.50 -3.24 -15.13
C ARG A 146 5.56 -4.34 -15.09
N ARG A 147 6.33 -4.44 -16.18
CA ARG A 147 7.45 -5.37 -16.25
C ARG A 147 8.50 -5.01 -15.21
N GLN A 148 8.99 -6.00 -14.48
CA GLN A 148 10.17 -5.88 -13.64
C GLN A 148 11.10 -7.07 -13.84
N ASN A 149 12.39 -6.78 -13.93
CA ASN A 149 13.43 -7.79 -13.88
C ASN A 149 13.64 -8.23 -12.43
N VAL A 150 14.03 -9.50 -12.23
CA VAL A 150 14.17 -10.07 -10.90
C VAL A 150 15.48 -10.85 -10.81
N ASP A 151 16.30 -10.52 -9.82
CA ASP A 151 17.39 -11.37 -9.38
C ASP A 151 16.88 -12.49 -8.50
N VAL A 152 17.49 -13.66 -8.64
CA VAL A 152 17.16 -14.84 -7.83
C VAL A 152 18.34 -15.13 -6.92
N LEU A 153 18.10 -15.07 -5.60
CA LEU A 153 19.13 -15.26 -4.59
C LEU A 153 18.75 -16.43 -3.68
N PRO A 154 19.56 -17.49 -3.57
CA PRO A 154 19.27 -18.59 -2.68
C PRO A 154 19.44 -18.17 -1.21
N PHE A 155 18.66 -18.80 -0.34
CA PHE A 155 18.83 -18.71 1.11
C PHE A 155 18.43 -20.02 1.79
N THR A 156 18.81 -20.17 3.05
CA THR A 156 18.40 -21.31 3.87
C THR A 156 17.14 -20.92 4.64
N SER A 157 16.03 -21.60 4.36
CA SER A 157 14.74 -21.41 5.00
C SER A 157 14.52 -22.46 6.10
N PHE A 158 13.80 -22.10 7.16
CA PHE A 158 13.52 -22.94 8.33
C PHE A 158 12.01 -23.05 8.60
N PRO A 159 11.54 -24.13 9.25
CA PRO A 159 10.11 -24.38 9.47
C PRO A 159 9.42 -23.32 10.32
N ASP A 160 10.15 -22.71 11.25
CA ASP A 160 9.68 -21.65 12.13
C ASP A 160 9.53 -20.30 11.38
N GLY A 161 9.83 -20.27 10.08
CA GLY A 161 9.74 -19.10 9.22
C GLY A 161 10.84 -18.07 9.51
N TRP A 162 10.53 -16.80 9.19
CA TRP A 162 11.30 -15.66 9.67
C TRP A 162 10.90 -15.43 11.13
N LEU A 163 11.81 -15.71 12.07
CA LEU A 163 11.55 -15.60 13.51
C LEU A 163 11.12 -14.18 13.91
N LYS A 164 10.35 -14.06 14.99
CA LYS A 164 10.00 -12.77 15.63
C LYS A 164 11.27 -12.05 16.11
N ASP A 165 11.20 -10.73 16.26
CA ASP A 165 12.33 -9.80 16.48
C ASP A 165 13.27 -10.20 17.65
N ASP A 166 12.72 -10.89 18.64
CA ASP A 166 13.41 -11.39 19.83
C ASP A 166 14.17 -12.73 19.62
N GLU A 167 14.03 -13.35 18.45
CA GLU A 167 14.61 -14.67 18.10
C GLU A 167 15.40 -14.69 16.78
N LEU A 168 15.41 -13.60 16.00
CA LEU A 168 16.28 -13.49 14.83
C LEU A 168 17.75 -13.60 15.27
N SER A 169 18.37 -14.72 14.93
CA SER A 169 19.80 -14.90 15.21
C SER A 169 20.59 -13.82 14.47
N GLN A 170 21.67 -13.32 15.08
CA GLN A 170 22.59 -12.35 14.43
C GLN A 170 23.00 -12.82 13.03
N ARG A 171 23.13 -14.13 12.83
CA ARG A 171 23.42 -14.74 11.52
C ARG A 171 22.35 -14.46 10.46
N GLN A 172 21.06 -14.53 10.79
CA GLN A 172 19.97 -14.25 9.85
C GLN A 172 19.89 -12.76 9.53
N MET A 173 20.15 -11.90 10.52
CA MET A 173 20.30 -10.46 10.30
C MET A 173 21.49 -10.17 9.38
N ASP A 174 22.63 -10.82 9.57
CA ASP A 174 23.80 -10.68 8.72
C ASP A 174 23.56 -11.22 7.30
N GLU A 175 22.82 -12.33 7.15
CA GLU A 175 22.42 -12.89 5.84
C GLU A 175 21.46 -11.94 5.12
N LEU A 176 20.44 -11.40 5.82
CA LEU A 176 19.51 -10.40 5.30
C LEU A 176 20.25 -9.10 4.92
N GLU A 177 21.11 -8.57 5.79
CA GLU A 177 21.96 -7.41 5.50
C GLU A 177 22.93 -7.67 4.35
N THR A 178 23.43 -8.90 4.18
CA THR A 178 24.25 -9.27 3.01
C THR A 178 23.42 -9.32 1.73
N LEU A 179 22.17 -9.76 1.80
CA LEU A 179 21.23 -9.82 0.68
C LEU A 179 20.74 -8.41 0.28
N LEU A 180 20.45 -7.56 1.27
CA LEU A 180 19.94 -6.19 1.10
C LEU A 180 21.06 -5.16 0.87
N GLY A 181 22.22 -5.30 1.52
CA GLY A 181 23.36 -4.39 1.50
C GLY A 181 24.18 -4.37 0.21
N ARG A 182 23.82 -5.20 -0.78
CA ARG A 182 24.34 -5.12 -2.16
C ARG A 182 23.70 -3.99 -2.99
N LEU A 183 22.80 -3.20 -2.42
CA LEU A 183 22.20 -2.03 -3.07
C LEU A 183 23.12 -0.81 -2.87
N THR A 184 23.78 -0.37 -3.95
CA THR A 184 24.52 0.90 -3.94
C THR A 184 23.54 2.05 -3.65
N PRO A 185 23.83 2.97 -2.72
CA PRO A 185 22.99 4.14 -2.50
C PRO A 185 22.88 4.95 -3.80
N LEU A 186 21.66 5.14 -4.29
CA LEU A 186 21.39 5.96 -5.47
C LEU A 186 21.11 7.42 -5.07
N PRO A 187 21.55 8.40 -5.88
CA PRO A 187 21.27 9.81 -5.62
C PRO A 187 19.78 10.13 -5.74
N ASP A 188 19.33 11.07 -4.91
CA ASP A 188 17.94 11.55 -4.81
C ASP A 188 17.47 12.24 -6.13
N PRO A 189 16.46 11.71 -6.84
CA PRO A 189 16.13 12.16 -8.20
C PRO A 189 15.09 13.29 -8.30
N HIS A 190 14.76 14.02 -7.23
CA HIS A 190 13.61 14.94 -7.26
C HIS A 190 13.93 16.44 -7.08
N ALA A 191 14.08 17.13 -8.22
CA ALA A 191 13.63 18.52 -8.40
C ALA A 191 12.36 18.53 -9.30
N PRO A 192 11.30 19.31 -9.01
CA PRO A 192 10.10 19.40 -9.86
C PRO A 192 10.40 20.06 -11.22
N PRO A 193 9.81 19.60 -12.35
CA PRO A 193 9.59 20.48 -13.49
C PRO A 193 8.43 21.44 -13.19
N GLU A 194 8.51 22.66 -13.72
CA GLU A 194 7.54 23.74 -13.53
C GLU A 194 6.25 23.54 -14.36
N GLY A 195 5.07 23.77 -13.77
CA GLY A 195 3.95 24.36 -14.55
C GLY A 195 2.63 23.60 -14.77
N VAL A 196 2.28 22.52 -14.05
CA VAL A 196 0.94 21.88 -14.22
C VAL A 196 0.09 22.08 -12.96
N GLU A 197 -1.06 22.75 -13.09
CA GLU A 197 -2.06 22.92 -12.03
C GLU A 197 -2.99 21.69 -11.94
N ALA A 198 -3.31 21.23 -10.73
CA ALA A 198 -4.21 20.09 -10.54
C ALA A 198 -5.70 20.47 -10.81
N PRO A 199 -6.46 19.71 -11.63
CA PRO A 199 -7.83 20.09 -12.06
C PRO A 199 -8.83 20.39 -10.94
N TRP A 200 -8.69 19.73 -9.79
CA TRP A 200 -9.56 19.89 -8.62
C TRP A 200 -9.37 21.23 -7.89
N MET A 201 -8.23 21.91 -8.07
CA MET A 201 -7.96 23.22 -7.46
C MET A 201 -8.99 24.27 -7.87
N SER A 202 -9.59 24.12 -9.06
CA SER A 202 -10.67 25.00 -9.52
C SER A 202 -11.93 24.95 -8.65
N GLU A 203 -12.10 23.88 -7.86
CA GLU A 203 -13.21 23.68 -6.93
C GLU A 203 -12.98 24.43 -5.60
N LEU A 204 -11.75 24.90 -5.30
CA LEU A 204 -11.46 25.70 -4.11
C LEU A 204 -11.77 27.19 -4.32
N PRO A 205 -12.24 27.91 -3.28
CA PRO A 205 -12.41 29.36 -3.36
C PRO A 205 -11.09 30.09 -3.64
N LEU A 206 -11.16 31.27 -4.27
CA LEU A 206 -9.98 32.00 -4.76
C LEU A 206 -8.97 32.31 -3.65
N ARG A 207 -9.44 32.63 -2.43
CA ARG A 207 -8.61 32.88 -1.23
C ARG A 207 -7.66 31.71 -0.92
N PHE A 208 -8.07 30.48 -1.18
CA PHE A 208 -7.28 29.27 -0.91
C PHE A 208 -6.43 28.85 -2.11
N ARG A 209 -6.77 29.28 -3.34
CA ARG A 209 -5.98 28.97 -4.54
C ARG A 209 -4.69 29.77 -4.68
N GLN A 210 -4.63 30.96 -4.07
CA GLN A 210 -3.49 31.88 -4.23
C GLN A 210 -2.18 31.40 -3.58
N ASP A 211 -2.21 30.31 -2.80
CA ASP A 211 -0.99 29.67 -2.32
C ASP A 211 -0.36 28.79 -3.40
N THR A 212 0.77 29.25 -3.94
CA THR A 212 1.56 28.56 -4.98
C THR A 212 2.00 27.13 -4.63
N LYS A 213 1.97 26.73 -3.35
CA LYS A 213 2.28 25.36 -2.91
C LYS A 213 1.13 24.40 -3.16
N LEU A 214 -0.12 24.86 -3.06
CA LEU A 214 -1.33 24.06 -3.33
C LEU A 214 -1.52 23.81 -4.83
N ALA A 215 -1.18 24.79 -5.67
CA ALA A 215 -1.29 24.70 -7.13
C ALA A 215 -0.53 23.51 -7.74
N LYS A 216 0.46 22.96 -7.02
CA LYS A 216 1.35 21.87 -7.47
C LYS A 216 1.04 20.52 -6.79
N ALA A 217 -0.03 20.42 -6.00
CA ALA A 217 -0.30 19.27 -5.13
C ALA A 217 -1.47 18.41 -5.62
N HIS A 218 -1.34 17.08 -5.47
CA HIS A 218 -2.46 16.15 -5.54
C HIS A 218 -3.16 16.07 -4.19
N LEU A 219 -4.48 15.85 -4.15
CA LEU A 219 -5.20 15.60 -2.90
C LEU A 219 -5.37 14.08 -2.68
N ASP A 220 -4.52 13.52 -1.83
CA ASP A 220 -4.64 12.17 -1.28
C ASP A 220 -5.28 12.19 0.12
N TRP A 221 -5.56 11.01 0.65
CA TRP A 221 -6.17 10.87 1.98
C TRP A 221 -5.27 11.33 3.13
N GLU A 222 -3.95 11.32 2.96
CA GLU A 222 -3.01 11.78 4.00
C GLU A 222 -3.03 13.31 4.11
N MET A 223 -3.04 13.98 2.97
CA MET A 223 -3.18 15.41 2.86
C MET A 223 -4.57 15.85 3.32
N LEU A 224 -5.62 15.10 2.97
CA LEU A 224 -6.97 15.37 3.47
C LEU A 224 -7.06 15.20 4.99
N PHE A 225 -6.39 14.18 5.56
CA PHE A 225 -6.27 13.99 7.00
C PHE A 225 -5.54 15.16 7.64
N ASP A 226 -4.34 15.49 7.17
CA ASP A 226 -3.50 16.55 7.73
C ASP A 226 -4.23 17.89 7.67
N TRP A 227 -4.88 18.21 6.53
CA TRP A 227 -5.69 19.43 6.41
C TRP A 227 -6.86 19.42 7.38
N SER A 228 -7.66 18.36 7.41
CA SER A 228 -8.82 18.29 8.30
C SER A 228 -8.41 18.39 9.77
N LYS A 229 -7.31 17.73 10.15
CA LYS A 229 -6.71 17.77 11.48
C LYS A 229 -6.24 19.18 11.85
N GLU A 230 -5.41 19.82 11.02
CA GLU A 230 -4.88 21.16 11.32
C GLU A 230 -6.00 22.22 11.39
N ILE A 231 -7.01 22.13 10.51
CA ILE A 231 -8.16 23.04 10.57
C ILE A 231 -8.94 22.81 11.87
N TYR A 232 -9.19 21.55 12.23
CA TYR A 232 -9.92 21.21 13.44
C TYR A 232 -9.16 21.62 14.72
N MET A 233 -7.84 21.39 14.77
CA MET A 233 -7.00 21.83 15.89
C MET A 233 -6.97 23.35 16.01
N GLY A 234 -6.85 24.07 14.89
CA GLY A 234 -6.91 25.53 14.89
C GLY A 234 -8.28 26.07 15.33
N LEU A 235 -9.38 25.39 14.98
CA LEU A 235 -10.71 25.70 15.52
C LEU A 235 -10.77 25.51 17.04
N LEU A 236 -10.25 24.41 17.57
CA LEU A 236 -10.18 24.17 19.01
C LEU A 236 -9.33 25.24 19.72
N ASP A 237 -8.24 25.71 19.09
CA ASP A 237 -7.43 26.81 19.60
C ASP A 237 -8.22 28.13 19.65
N LEU A 238 -9.01 28.46 18.62
CA LEU A 238 -9.89 29.64 18.62
C LEU A 238 -10.92 29.58 19.76
N ILE A 239 -11.53 28.41 19.99
CA ILE A 239 -12.47 28.20 21.09
C ILE A 239 -11.75 28.36 22.43
N ARG A 240 -10.56 27.77 22.58
CA ARG A 240 -9.73 27.85 23.78
C ARG A 240 -9.35 29.29 24.12
N ASP A 241 -9.00 30.10 23.13
CA ASP A 241 -8.63 31.49 23.33
C ASP A 241 -9.84 32.35 23.72
N LYS A 242 -11.00 32.15 23.08
CA LYS A 242 -12.26 32.78 23.53
C LYS A 242 -12.65 32.40 24.96
N LEU A 243 -12.44 31.14 25.34
CA LEU A 243 -12.67 30.69 26.72
C LEU A 243 -11.71 31.35 27.71
N ARG A 244 -10.48 31.67 27.30
CA ARG A 244 -9.52 32.40 28.16
C ARG A 244 -9.93 33.85 28.34
N ASP A 245 -10.44 34.50 27.29
CA ASP A 245 -10.81 35.93 27.31
C ASP A 245 -12.08 36.22 28.10
N ASN A 246 -13.03 35.29 28.16
CA ASN A 246 -14.31 35.46 28.85
C ASN A 246 -14.30 35.07 30.34
N VAL A 247 -13.20 34.49 30.84
CA VAL A 247 -13.09 34.07 32.25
C VAL A 247 -12.61 35.24 33.14
N PRO A 248 -13.27 35.52 34.28
CA PRO A 248 -12.81 36.53 35.23
C PRO A 248 -11.37 36.25 35.69
N GLN A 249 -10.50 37.26 35.66
CA GLN A 249 -9.05 37.14 35.96
C GLN A 249 -8.71 36.50 37.32
N ASN A 250 -9.69 36.42 38.23
CA ASN A 250 -9.52 35.86 39.58
C ASN A 250 -9.90 34.37 39.71
N MET A 251 -10.29 33.69 38.63
CA MET A 251 -10.66 32.27 38.68
C MET A 251 -9.43 31.36 38.47
N PRO A 252 -9.16 30.38 39.37
CA PRO A 252 -8.07 29.44 39.22
C PRO A 252 -8.17 28.66 37.89
N PRO A 253 -7.05 28.40 37.18
CA PRO A 253 -7.03 27.66 35.91
C PRO A 253 -7.77 26.31 35.96
N GLN A 254 -7.68 25.60 37.09
CA GLN A 254 -8.27 24.27 37.32
C GLN A 254 -9.79 24.29 37.55
N ARG A 255 -10.44 25.45 37.51
CA ARG A 255 -11.90 25.60 37.72
C ARG A 255 -12.60 26.26 36.54
N ARG A 256 -11.95 26.32 35.37
CA ARG A 256 -12.52 26.93 34.16
C ARG A 256 -13.38 25.88 33.45
N PRO A 257 -14.72 25.97 33.47
CA PRO A 257 -15.58 25.01 32.79
C PRO A 257 -15.24 24.99 31.29
N GLY A 258 -15.08 23.80 30.70
CA GLY A 258 -14.89 23.64 29.25
C GLY A 258 -13.46 23.70 28.72
N ILE A 259 -12.48 24.34 29.40
CA ILE A 259 -11.09 24.38 28.89
C ILE A 259 -10.44 22.99 28.94
N ASP A 260 -10.69 22.23 30.00
CA ASP A 260 -10.16 20.87 30.12
C ASP A 260 -10.77 19.94 29.05
N GLU A 261 -12.06 20.09 28.76
CA GLU A 261 -12.74 19.36 27.67
C GLU A 261 -12.15 19.71 26.30
N ILE A 262 -11.90 20.99 26.03
CA ILE A 262 -11.25 21.43 24.78
C ILE A 262 -9.80 20.94 24.69
N ASN A 263 -9.05 20.95 25.79
CA ASN A 263 -7.69 20.40 25.82
C ASN A 263 -7.71 18.89 25.56
N GLU A 264 -8.66 18.15 26.13
CA GLU A 264 -8.82 16.72 25.85
C GLU A 264 -9.18 16.46 24.38
N LEU A 265 -10.06 17.26 23.79
CA LEU A 265 -10.38 17.16 22.36
C LEU A 265 -9.17 17.51 21.49
N TRP A 266 -8.39 18.51 21.89
CA TRP A 266 -7.18 18.91 21.19
C TRP A 266 -6.12 17.81 21.26
N GLU A 267 -5.88 17.24 22.44
CA GLU A 267 -4.96 16.11 22.62
C GLU A 267 -5.41 14.87 21.83
N ARG A 268 -6.71 14.59 21.79
CA ARG A 268 -7.28 13.51 20.95
C ARG A 268 -7.10 13.77 19.46
N ALA A 269 -7.29 15.01 19.00
CA ALA A 269 -7.09 15.40 17.61
C ALA A 269 -5.60 15.42 17.23
N ASN A 270 -4.71 15.69 18.19
CA ASN A 270 -3.27 15.76 17.99
C ASN A 270 -2.63 14.37 17.78
N TRP A 271 -3.38 13.27 17.90
CA TRP A 271 -2.87 11.93 17.65
C TRP A 271 -2.34 11.76 16.22
N GLU A 272 -1.37 10.85 16.07
CA GLU A 272 -0.85 10.45 14.76
C GLU A 272 -1.87 9.57 14.03
N HIS A 273 -1.76 9.49 12.71
CA HIS A 273 -2.65 8.71 11.84
C HIS A 273 -2.67 7.23 12.31
N HIS A 274 -3.78 6.78 12.93
CA HIS A 274 -3.91 5.43 13.49
C HIS A 274 -4.50 4.47 12.45
N LYS A 275 -3.85 3.31 12.28
CA LYS A 275 -4.26 2.24 11.36
C LYS A 275 -5.41 1.42 11.97
N TYR A 276 -6.66 1.56 11.49
CA TYR A 276 -7.81 0.73 11.94
C TYR A 276 -8.79 0.33 10.80
N GLN A 277 -9.65 -0.64 11.13
CA GLN A 277 -10.27 -1.69 10.30
C GLN A 277 -11.21 -1.29 9.13
N PHE A 278 -11.08 -2.05 8.02
CA PHE A 278 -11.62 -1.79 6.68
C PHE A 278 -13.15 -1.89 6.49
N TRP A 279 -13.89 -2.68 7.29
CA TRP A 279 -15.28 -3.02 6.94
C TRP A 279 -16.33 -1.97 7.38
N LEU A 280 -16.02 -1.09 8.34
CA LEU A 280 -16.87 0.05 8.71
C LEU A 280 -16.74 1.25 7.73
N LEU A 281 -15.67 1.28 6.92
CA LEU A 281 -15.38 2.35 5.95
C LEU A 281 -16.39 2.44 4.80
N TYR A 282 -16.87 1.29 4.31
CA TYR A 282 -17.84 1.27 3.19
C TYR A 282 -19.18 1.90 3.57
N LEU A 283 -19.50 2.06 4.86
CA LEU A 283 -20.69 2.79 5.27
C LEU A 283 -20.37 4.27 5.52
N GLN A 284 -19.23 4.59 6.13
CA GLN A 284 -18.89 5.96 6.50
C GLN A 284 -18.53 6.86 5.31
N VAL A 285 -17.85 6.35 4.27
CA VAL A 285 -17.55 7.11 3.03
C VAL A 285 -18.85 7.52 2.29
N PHE A 286 -19.93 6.76 2.47
CA PHE A 286 -21.24 7.05 1.88
C PHE A 286 -22.11 7.97 2.76
N LEU A 287 -21.85 8.01 4.06
CA LEU A 287 -22.48 8.88 5.05
C LEU A 287 -21.72 10.21 5.19
N ASN A 288 -21.40 10.87 4.09
CA ASN A 288 -20.83 12.22 4.15
C ASN A 288 -21.87 13.17 4.77
N PRO A 289 -21.54 13.91 5.83
CA PRO A 289 -22.44 14.89 6.41
C PRO A 289 -22.72 15.99 5.38
N ASP A 290 -24.02 16.21 5.12
CA ASP A 290 -24.51 17.28 4.26
C ASP A 290 -24.21 18.67 4.86
N SER A 291 -24.50 19.74 4.11
CA SER A 291 -24.30 21.13 4.54
C SER A 291 -25.02 21.50 5.83
N ASP A 292 -26.05 20.74 6.21
CA ASP A 292 -26.89 20.98 7.38
C ASP A 292 -26.23 20.54 8.70
N TYR A 293 -25.11 19.80 8.62
CA TYR A 293 -24.35 19.42 9.81
C TYR A 293 -23.42 20.55 10.28
N PRO A 294 -23.17 20.66 11.60
CA PRO A 294 -22.20 21.59 12.14
C PRO A 294 -20.80 21.43 11.53
N PHE A 295 -20.07 22.54 11.47
CA PHE A 295 -18.82 22.59 10.74
C PHE A 295 -17.71 21.71 11.33
N ASP A 296 -17.56 21.76 12.65
CA ASP A 296 -16.65 20.93 13.43
C ASP A 296 -16.97 19.44 13.27
N PHE A 297 -18.25 19.07 13.24
CA PHE A 297 -18.67 17.70 12.95
C PHE A 297 -18.22 17.27 11.55
N ARG A 298 -18.44 18.11 10.52
CA ARG A 298 -18.01 17.82 9.15
C ARG A 298 -16.48 17.67 9.04
N LEU A 299 -15.71 18.56 9.67
CA LEU A 299 -14.25 18.46 9.71
C LEU A 299 -13.77 17.20 10.42
N ARG A 300 -14.33 16.92 11.60
CA ARG A 300 -14.00 15.74 12.38
C ARG A 300 -14.31 14.46 11.59
N HIS A 301 -15.43 14.43 10.86
CA HIS A 301 -15.79 13.32 9.98
C HIS A 301 -14.77 13.13 8.86
N PHE A 302 -14.32 14.20 8.19
CA PHE A 302 -13.25 14.10 7.20
C PHE A 302 -11.94 13.63 7.82
N MET A 303 -11.58 14.12 9.01
CA MET A 303 -10.40 13.67 9.75
C MET A 303 -10.50 12.18 10.07
N GLU A 304 -11.62 11.72 10.66
CA GLU A 304 -11.84 10.32 11.05
C GLU A 304 -11.84 9.37 9.83
N ILE A 305 -12.52 9.73 8.73
CA ILE A 305 -12.49 8.91 7.51
C ILE A 305 -11.08 8.90 6.90
N SER A 306 -10.44 10.06 6.80
CA SER A 306 -9.10 10.16 6.19
C SER A 306 -8.03 9.44 7.01
N GLN A 307 -8.24 9.31 8.34
CA GLN A 307 -7.43 8.48 9.22
C GLN A 307 -7.49 6.98 8.87
N MET A 308 -8.51 6.56 8.12
CA MET A 308 -8.72 5.16 7.77
C MET A 308 -8.52 4.86 6.27
N CYS A 309 -8.19 5.87 5.46
CA CYS A 309 -8.04 5.75 4.01
C CYS A 309 -6.61 6.05 3.52
N ARG A 310 -6.26 5.56 2.33
CA ARG A 310 -4.96 5.77 1.64
C ARG A 310 -5.15 5.96 0.14
N GLY A 311 -4.17 6.59 -0.50
CA GLY A 311 -4.18 6.86 -1.94
C GLY A 311 -5.06 8.06 -2.32
N LYS A 312 -5.56 8.05 -3.55
CA LYS A 312 -6.34 9.17 -4.11
C LYS A 312 -7.71 9.31 -3.45
N VAL A 313 -8.07 10.55 -3.09
CA VAL A 313 -9.42 10.84 -2.59
C VAL A 313 -10.45 10.71 -3.72
N PRO A 314 -11.53 9.92 -3.55
CA PRO A 314 -12.61 9.84 -4.53
C PRO A 314 -13.16 11.23 -4.86
N ALA A 315 -13.48 11.46 -6.14
CA ALA A 315 -13.88 12.79 -6.61
C ALA A 315 -15.07 13.39 -5.85
N ARG A 316 -16.00 12.53 -5.37
CA ARG A 316 -17.14 12.95 -4.54
C ARG A 316 -16.69 13.47 -3.17
N VAL A 317 -15.83 12.71 -2.47
CA VAL A 317 -15.31 13.10 -1.14
C VAL A 317 -14.52 14.40 -1.25
N ARG A 318 -13.65 14.50 -2.28
CA ARG A 318 -12.91 15.73 -2.57
C ARG A 318 -13.83 16.92 -2.81
N ARG A 319 -14.87 16.77 -3.63
CA ARG A 319 -15.87 17.82 -3.88
C ARG A 319 -16.56 18.26 -2.59
N ASN A 320 -16.92 17.32 -1.73
CA ASN A 320 -17.55 17.61 -0.45
C ASN A 320 -16.61 18.37 0.50
N PHE A 321 -15.33 18.00 0.51
CA PHE A 321 -14.32 18.75 1.28
C PHE A 321 -14.13 20.16 0.70
N CYS A 322 -14.04 20.32 -0.62
CA CYS A 322 -13.96 21.64 -1.25
C CYS A 322 -15.21 22.48 -0.97
N ALA A 323 -16.40 21.86 -0.97
CA ALA A 323 -17.65 22.51 -0.58
C ALA A 323 -17.62 22.96 0.89
N LEU A 324 -17.10 22.14 1.81
CA LEU A 324 -16.88 22.54 3.20
C LEU A 324 -16.02 23.81 3.30
N ILE A 325 -14.91 23.88 2.55
CA ILE A 325 -14.06 25.08 2.51
C ILE A 325 -14.79 26.29 1.89
N ALA A 326 -15.61 26.05 0.85
CA ALA A 326 -16.42 27.08 0.22
C ALA A 326 -17.51 27.63 1.15
N ASP A 327 -18.12 26.79 1.97
CA ASP A 327 -19.13 27.19 2.96
C ASP A 327 -18.53 28.15 3.99
N ILE A 328 -17.31 27.90 4.47
CA ILE A 328 -16.60 28.81 5.40
C ILE A 328 -16.32 30.15 4.71
N GLU A 329 -15.82 30.12 3.48
CA GLU A 329 -15.48 31.34 2.74
C GLU A 329 -16.72 32.19 2.49
N GLN A 330 -17.84 31.57 2.12
CA GLN A 330 -19.11 32.26 1.93
C GLN A 330 -19.57 32.88 3.26
N ALA A 331 -19.55 32.10 4.34
CA ALA A 331 -19.90 32.58 5.68
C ALA A 331 -19.01 33.75 6.14
N ALA A 332 -17.72 33.72 5.81
CA ALA A 332 -16.75 34.77 6.11
C ALA A 332 -17.05 36.05 5.33
N ASN A 333 -17.32 35.94 4.03
CA ASN A 333 -17.73 37.06 3.17
C ASN A 333 -19.04 37.71 3.64
N ASP A 334 -19.96 36.90 4.16
CA ASP A 334 -21.24 37.36 4.70
C ASP A 334 -21.13 37.93 6.13
N GLY A 335 -19.95 37.84 6.76
CA GLY A 335 -19.71 38.30 8.13
C GLY A 335 -20.50 37.52 9.17
N THR A 336 -20.79 36.25 8.89
CA THR A 336 -21.62 35.39 9.73
C THR A 336 -20.81 34.60 10.75
N MET A 337 -21.52 33.97 11.69
CA MET A 337 -20.94 33.03 12.64
C MET A 337 -21.13 31.60 12.13
N VAL A 338 -20.11 30.76 12.32
CA VAL A 338 -20.18 29.33 12.01
C VAL A 338 -20.75 28.59 13.20
N HIS A 339 -21.80 27.82 12.96
CA HIS A 339 -22.40 26.96 13.96
C HIS A 339 -21.54 25.72 14.22
N LEU A 340 -21.25 25.49 15.48
CA LEU A 340 -20.51 24.32 15.96
C LEU A 340 -21.46 23.35 16.65
N GLU A 341 -21.11 22.06 16.66
CA GLU A 341 -21.77 21.07 17.49
C GLU A 341 -21.63 21.53 18.95
N PRO A 342 -22.70 21.42 19.76
CA PRO A 342 -22.60 21.80 21.16
C PRO A 342 -21.66 20.83 21.90
N VAL A 343 -20.38 21.18 22.00
CA VAL A 343 -19.68 21.05 23.29
C VAL A 343 -20.59 21.75 24.30
N ALA A 344 -20.79 21.22 25.50
CA ALA A 344 -21.83 21.64 26.46
C ALA A 344 -21.67 23.08 27.04
N LEU A 345 -21.43 24.06 26.17
CA LEU A 345 -21.04 25.45 26.39
C LEU A 345 -21.82 26.34 25.40
N PRO A 346 -23.12 26.61 25.67
CA PRO A 346 -24.02 27.32 24.75
C PRO A 346 -23.55 28.72 24.34
N GLU A 347 -22.70 29.34 25.15
CA GLU A 347 -22.11 30.66 24.95
C GLU A 347 -21.05 30.72 23.83
N TYR A 348 -20.60 29.57 23.32
CA TYR A 348 -19.54 29.48 22.30
C TYR A 348 -19.91 28.63 21.08
N ALA A 349 -21.21 28.42 20.84
CA ALA A 349 -21.76 27.72 19.67
C ALA A 349 -21.49 28.41 18.31
N ALA A 350 -20.65 29.46 18.31
CA ALA A 350 -20.46 30.40 17.23
C ALA A 350 -19.01 30.96 17.21
N ILE A 351 -18.26 30.66 16.17
CA ILE A 351 -16.98 31.30 15.84
C ILE A 351 -17.17 32.22 14.64
N ALA A 352 -16.48 33.37 14.60
CA ALA A 352 -16.59 34.24 13.43
C ALA A 352 -16.00 33.49 12.23
N ALA A 353 -16.76 33.42 11.13
CA ALA A 353 -16.34 32.65 9.97
C ALA A 353 -15.00 33.13 9.38
N GLU A 354 -14.70 34.43 9.51
CA GLU A 354 -13.44 35.02 9.07
C GLU A 354 -12.22 34.45 9.83
N ASP A 355 -12.32 34.28 11.15
CA ASP A 355 -11.23 33.71 11.95
C ASP A 355 -10.94 32.26 11.52
N LEU A 356 -12.00 31.51 11.22
CA LEU A 356 -11.93 30.12 10.80
C LEU A 356 -11.45 29.96 9.36
N ALA A 357 -11.85 30.84 8.45
CA ALA A 357 -11.34 30.90 7.08
C ALA A 357 -9.82 31.13 7.09
N GLU A 358 -9.32 31.97 8.00
CA GLU A 358 -7.90 32.23 8.15
C GLU A 358 -7.13 31.04 8.75
N VAL A 359 -7.72 30.31 9.72
CA VAL A 359 -7.18 29.03 10.19
C VAL A 359 -7.09 28.04 9.04
N ALA A 360 -8.16 27.88 8.26
CA ALA A 360 -8.16 26.96 7.13
C ALA A 360 -7.11 27.32 6.09
N ARG A 361 -6.99 28.61 5.75
CA ARG A 361 -5.99 29.11 4.81
C ARG A 361 -4.57 28.79 5.29
N LYS A 362 -4.28 28.95 6.58
CA LYS A 362 -2.97 28.61 7.18
C LYS A 362 -2.70 27.11 7.17
N ALA A 363 -3.68 26.30 7.56
CA ALA A 363 -3.56 24.84 7.54
C ALA A 363 -3.20 24.32 6.13
N LEU A 364 -3.92 24.80 5.11
CA LEU A 364 -3.67 24.46 3.71
C LEU A 364 -2.30 24.99 3.20
N ALA A 365 -1.77 26.08 3.77
CA ALA A 365 -0.50 26.71 3.37
C ALA A 365 0.76 26.13 4.04
N VAL A 366 0.63 25.69 5.30
CA VAL A 366 1.75 25.30 6.18
C VAL A 366 2.15 23.85 5.95
N LEU A 367 1.19 22.97 5.72
CA LEU A 367 1.47 21.57 5.47
C LEU A 367 2.12 21.45 4.09
N LYS A 368 3.43 21.14 4.09
CA LYS A 368 4.13 20.77 2.86
C LYS A 368 3.35 19.62 2.24
N PRO A 369 2.89 19.73 0.99
CA PRO A 369 2.28 18.59 0.31
C PRO A 369 3.26 17.42 0.41
N ARG A 370 2.92 16.37 1.15
CA ARG A 370 3.52 15.07 0.89
C ARG A 370 3.01 14.72 -0.51
N ARG A 371 3.96 14.60 -1.43
CA ARG A 371 3.66 14.32 -2.82
C ARG A 371 3.13 12.90 -2.91
N THR A 372 1.83 12.75 -3.04
CA THR A 372 1.24 11.48 -3.47
C THR A 372 -0.02 11.76 -4.27
N GLY A 373 0.08 11.57 -5.59
CA GLY A 373 -1.07 11.27 -6.43
C GLY A 373 -1.15 11.99 -7.78
N PRO A 374 -2.09 11.55 -8.63
CA PRO A 374 -1.86 11.52 -10.07
C PRO A 374 -2.18 12.84 -10.79
N GLU A 375 -1.18 13.29 -11.54
CA GLU A 375 -1.28 14.17 -12.70
C GLU A 375 -1.80 13.39 -13.94
N PRO A 376 -2.19 14.07 -15.04
CA PRO A 376 -2.40 13.42 -16.34
C PRO A 376 -1.16 12.59 -16.67
N ARG A 377 -1.32 11.30 -17.03
CA ARG A 377 -0.23 10.32 -17.11
C ARG A 377 1.00 10.89 -17.80
N ARG A 378 1.99 11.27 -16.99
CA ARG A 378 3.38 11.30 -17.43
C ARG A 378 3.78 9.84 -17.64
N PRO A 379 4.60 9.52 -18.65
CA PRO A 379 5.29 8.23 -18.65
C PRO A 379 5.95 8.07 -17.28
N ALA A 380 5.72 6.93 -16.63
CA ALA A 380 6.29 6.67 -15.32
C ALA A 380 7.79 6.96 -15.38
N PRO A 381 8.35 7.66 -14.39
CA PRO A 381 9.73 8.12 -14.49
C PRO A 381 10.63 6.88 -14.66
N ALA A 382 11.69 7.01 -15.43
CA ALA A 382 12.56 5.89 -15.84
C ALA A 382 13.27 5.17 -14.67
N ASN A 383 12.96 5.55 -13.42
CA ASN A 383 13.47 5.06 -12.16
C ASN A 383 12.34 4.68 -11.17
N TRP A 384 11.11 4.45 -11.63
CA TRP A 384 9.99 4.03 -10.79
C TRP A 384 10.31 2.77 -9.96
N ASP A 385 10.94 1.78 -10.58
CA ASP A 385 11.35 0.56 -9.87
C ASP A 385 12.40 0.85 -8.79
N GLU A 386 13.26 1.86 -8.99
CA GLU A 386 14.20 2.31 -7.94
C GLU A 386 13.44 2.87 -6.73
N TYR A 387 12.32 3.55 -6.95
CA TYR A 387 11.46 4.06 -5.88
C TYR A 387 10.76 2.93 -5.13
N VAL A 388 10.09 2.00 -5.83
CA VAL A 388 9.41 0.87 -5.15
C VAL A 388 10.41 0.00 -4.42
N ILE A 389 11.57 -0.31 -5.02
CA ILE A 389 12.62 -1.07 -4.33
C ILE A 389 13.12 -0.28 -3.11
N ARG A 390 13.47 1.00 -3.25
CA ARG A 390 13.91 1.83 -2.12
C ARG A 390 12.89 1.91 -0.99
N GLU A 391 11.62 2.18 -1.29
CA GLU A 391 10.59 2.36 -0.26
C GLU A 391 10.23 1.05 0.47
N THR A 392 10.65 -0.09 -0.08
CA THR A 392 10.30 -1.43 0.40
C THR A 392 11.49 -2.25 0.90
N THR A 393 12.73 -1.84 0.59
CA THR A 393 13.97 -2.49 1.03
C THR A 393 14.88 -1.62 1.93
N LEU A 394 14.51 -0.36 2.23
CA LEU A 394 15.31 0.53 3.10
C LEU A 394 15.21 0.14 4.59
N PRO A 395 16.33 -0.13 5.30
CA PRO A 395 16.35 -0.62 6.68
C PRO A 395 15.47 0.16 7.67
N GLU A 396 15.33 1.48 7.54
CA GLU A 396 14.48 2.30 8.43
C GLU A 396 12.97 2.11 8.17
N ARG A 397 12.55 1.98 6.91
CA ARG A 397 11.16 1.67 6.57
C ARG A 397 10.84 0.21 6.83
N THR A 398 11.81 -0.65 6.55
CA THR A 398 11.76 -2.04 6.98
C THR A 398 11.51 -2.09 8.48
N LYS A 399 12.31 -1.38 9.30
CA LYS A 399 12.16 -1.29 10.76
C LYS A 399 10.81 -0.71 11.20
N ASN A 400 10.29 0.29 10.49
CA ASN A 400 8.98 0.87 10.82
C ASN A 400 7.81 -0.06 10.45
N ASN A 401 7.86 -0.76 9.32
CA ASN A 401 6.87 -1.77 8.95
C ASN A 401 6.98 -3.03 9.84
N TYR A 402 8.21 -3.46 10.18
CA TYR A 402 8.52 -4.46 11.21
C TYR A 402 7.81 -4.11 12.54
N ASN A 403 7.96 -2.87 13.01
CA ASN A 403 7.40 -2.41 14.28
C ASN A 403 5.87 -2.20 14.26
N LEU A 404 5.27 -1.90 13.11
CA LEU A 404 3.84 -1.55 13.00
C LEU A 404 2.92 -2.77 12.85
N ALA A 405 3.40 -3.87 12.27
CA ALA A 405 2.61 -5.09 12.06
C ALA A 405 3.06 -6.28 12.93
N GLY A 406 4.27 -6.26 13.51
CA GLY A 406 4.80 -7.39 14.29
C GLY A 406 5.10 -8.65 13.45
N THR A 407 5.03 -8.51 12.13
CA THR A 407 5.25 -9.53 11.11
C THR A 407 6.43 -9.04 10.29
N GLY A 408 7.57 -9.70 10.24
CA GLY A 408 8.74 -9.14 9.56
C GLY A 408 8.59 -8.83 8.06
N ILE A 409 9.71 -8.57 7.38
CA ILE A 409 9.70 -8.55 5.89
C ILE A 409 9.13 -9.89 5.43
N ILE A 410 8.09 -9.81 4.60
CA ILE A 410 7.55 -10.98 3.90
C ILE A 410 8.20 -10.95 2.51
N PRO A 411 9.29 -11.72 2.27
CA PRO A 411 9.99 -11.65 1.00
C PRO A 411 9.10 -12.18 -0.13
N LEU A 412 9.28 -11.61 -1.32
CA LEU A 412 8.92 -12.29 -2.55
C LEU A 412 9.86 -13.49 -2.69
N GLN A 413 9.32 -14.71 -2.66
CA GLN A 413 10.13 -15.92 -2.65
C GLN A 413 9.54 -17.06 -3.47
N MET A 414 10.39 -17.97 -3.93
CA MET A 414 10.02 -19.31 -4.39
C MET A 414 10.73 -20.35 -3.53
N PHE A 415 10.10 -21.51 -3.31
CA PHE A 415 10.61 -22.60 -2.50
C PHE A 415 10.93 -22.19 -1.04
N GLY A 416 11.52 -23.12 -0.29
CA GLY A 416 11.71 -22.97 1.15
C GLY A 416 10.42 -23.22 1.93
N PHE A 417 10.38 -22.70 3.16
CA PHE A 417 9.16 -22.63 3.96
C PHE A 417 8.45 -21.30 3.71
N GLY A 418 7.12 -21.33 3.68
CA GLY A 418 6.31 -20.12 3.64
C GLY A 418 6.51 -19.27 4.88
N TYR A 419 6.34 -17.97 4.71
CA TYR A 419 6.22 -17.04 5.82
C TYR A 419 4.97 -17.37 6.63
N LEU A 420 5.12 -17.61 7.93
CA LEU A 420 4.02 -17.93 8.83
C LEU A 420 3.37 -16.64 9.33
N LEU A 421 2.39 -16.13 8.57
CA LEU A 421 1.60 -14.98 8.99
C LEU A 421 0.46 -15.42 9.91
N GLN A 422 -0.31 -16.46 9.50
CA GLN A 422 -1.28 -17.12 10.35
C GLN A 422 -1.01 -18.63 10.44
N SER A 423 -1.70 -19.50 9.69
CA SER A 423 -1.58 -20.96 9.78
C SER A 423 -1.24 -21.65 8.46
N ALA A 424 -1.39 -21.00 7.31
CA ALA A 424 -1.24 -21.59 5.99
C ALA A 424 0.14 -22.20 5.76
N ALA A 425 1.21 -21.52 6.16
CA ALA A 425 2.58 -22.05 6.04
C ALA A 425 2.79 -23.32 6.88
N TYR A 426 2.14 -23.42 8.04
CA TYR A 426 2.18 -24.60 8.89
C TYR A 426 1.33 -25.75 8.33
N GLU A 427 0.14 -25.43 7.82
CA GLU A 427 -0.79 -26.39 7.22
C GLU A 427 -0.28 -27.00 5.91
N ASN A 428 0.55 -26.25 5.18
CA ASN A 428 1.15 -26.70 3.91
C ASN A 428 2.65 -27.04 4.06
N GLN A 429 3.13 -27.31 5.27
CA GLN A 429 4.54 -27.64 5.52
C GLN A 429 5.02 -28.91 4.80
N ASP A 430 4.10 -29.79 4.38
CA ASP A 430 4.37 -31.02 3.62
C ASP A 430 4.37 -30.80 2.09
N LYS A 431 4.03 -29.58 1.63
CA LYS A 431 4.06 -29.16 0.23
C LYS A 431 5.29 -28.32 -0.08
N GLU A 432 5.48 -28.05 -1.37
CA GLU A 432 6.45 -27.09 -1.88
C GLU A 432 5.79 -25.72 -2.01
N LEU A 433 6.47 -24.68 -1.53
CA LEU A 433 6.08 -23.30 -1.82
C LEU A 433 6.50 -22.96 -3.25
N LEU A 434 5.56 -22.80 -4.17
CA LEU A 434 5.87 -22.43 -5.55
C LEU A 434 6.19 -20.95 -5.68
N LEU A 435 5.39 -20.09 -5.04
CA LEU A 435 5.57 -18.64 -5.03
C LEU A 435 4.94 -18.08 -3.75
N GLN A 436 5.58 -17.09 -3.16
CA GLN A 436 5.00 -16.24 -2.14
C GLN A 436 5.17 -14.79 -2.53
N VAL A 437 4.11 -14.00 -2.39
CA VAL A 437 4.08 -12.56 -2.62
C VAL A 437 3.68 -11.87 -1.32
N GLY A 438 4.58 -11.08 -0.76
CA GLY A 438 4.38 -10.38 0.52
C GLY A 438 4.42 -8.86 0.41
N ASP A 439 3.88 -8.18 1.43
CA ASP A 439 3.96 -6.73 1.58
C ASP A 439 5.28 -6.28 2.23
N PRO A 440 5.93 -5.23 1.73
CA PRO A 440 6.16 -4.91 0.32
C PRO A 440 7.59 -5.36 -0.03
N PHE A 441 7.77 -6.18 -1.07
CA PHE A 441 9.11 -6.54 -1.54
C PHE A 441 9.28 -6.19 -3.02
N GLY A 442 9.29 -4.89 -3.32
CA GLY A 442 9.59 -4.38 -4.65
C GLY A 442 8.53 -4.63 -5.74
N THR A 443 7.43 -5.32 -5.43
CA THR A 443 6.42 -5.68 -6.44
C THR A 443 5.36 -4.60 -6.64
N PRO A 444 4.66 -4.58 -7.78
CA PRO A 444 3.52 -3.70 -7.99
C PRO A 444 2.32 -3.99 -7.09
N LEU A 445 2.29 -5.13 -6.39
CA LEU A 445 1.27 -5.45 -5.40
C LEU A 445 1.69 -4.83 -4.06
N SER A 446 0.77 -4.08 -3.44
CA SER A 446 0.93 -3.52 -2.10
C SER A 446 -0.28 -3.93 -1.28
N PHE A 447 -0.06 -4.68 -0.20
CA PHE A 447 -1.16 -5.16 0.63
C PHE A 447 -1.54 -4.18 1.75
N ALA A 448 -1.32 -2.89 1.48
CA ALA A 448 -1.77 -1.74 2.26
C ALA A 448 -1.67 -1.94 3.78
N ASN A 449 -0.49 -1.85 4.40
CA ASN A 449 -0.29 -1.75 5.86
C ASN A 449 -0.86 -2.90 6.74
N HIS A 450 -1.54 -3.88 6.15
CA HIS A 450 -2.19 -4.99 6.85
C HIS A 450 -1.34 -6.26 6.83
N GLY A 451 -0.05 -6.14 6.45
CA GLY A 451 0.92 -7.24 6.42
C GLY A 451 0.31 -8.49 5.81
N ALA A 452 0.11 -8.52 4.49
CA ALA A 452 -0.50 -9.68 3.84
C ALA A 452 0.52 -10.54 3.12
N VAL A 453 0.14 -11.81 2.92
CA VAL A 453 0.90 -12.75 2.13
C VAL A 453 -0.02 -13.59 1.26
N ILE A 454 0.33 -13.69 -0.03
CA ILE A 454 -0.20 -14.70 -0.95
C ILE A 454 0.84 -15.81 -1.02
N GLN A 455 0.43 -17.07 -0.84
CA GLN A 455 1.30 -18.23 -0.95
C GLN A 455 0.68 -19.24 -1.90
N ILE A 456 1.42 -19.67 -2.91
CA ILE A 456 1.04 -20.69 -3.86
C ILE A 456 1.80 -21.96 -3.50
N TRP A 457 1.05 -23.03 -3.29
CA TRP A 457 1.53 -24.33 -2.84
C TRP A 457 1.30 -25.40 -3.90
N ILE A 458 2.20 -26.37 -3.97
CA ILE A 458 2.09 -27.53 -4.88
C ILE A 458 2.69 -28.77 -4.21
N THR A 459 2.19 -29.96 -4.53
CA THR A 459 2.80 -31.19 -4.00
C THR A 459 4.16 -31.45 -4.66
N SER A 460 5.12 -32.05 -3.95
CA SER A 460 6.42 -32.40 -4.54
C SER A 460 6.29 -33.38 -5.72
N HIS A 461 5.27 -34.24 -5.69
CA HIS A 461 4.97 -35.16 -6.79
C HIS A 461 4.58 -34.41 -8.07
N ASP A 462 3.65 -33.47 -7.97
CA ASP A 462 3.12 -32.75 -9.13
C ASP A 462 4.13 -31.74 -9.67
N LEU A 463 4.87 -31.07 -8.77
CA LEU A 463 6.01 -30.23 -9.15
C LEU A 463 7.01 -31.02 -9.98
N LYS A 464 7.45 -32.19 -9.50
CA LYS A 464 8.39 -33.06 -10.22
C LYS A 464 7.85 -33.53 -11.57
N ALA A 465 6.55 -33.81 -11.63
CA ALA A 465 5.87 -34.26 -12.85
C ALA A 465 5.60 -33.12 -13.86
N GLY A 466 5.82 -31.85 -13.47
CA GLY A 466 5.45 -30.69 -14.29
C GLY A 466 3.93 -30.53 -14.44
N GLN A 467 3.16 -30.98 -13.45
CA GLN A 467 1.69 -30.88 -13.40
C GLN A 467 1.33 -29.77 -12.43
N PHE A 468 0.74 -28.68 -12.91
CA PHE A 468 0.49 -27.49 -12.07
C PHE A 468 -0.99 -27.16 -11.90
N ASP A 469 -1.88 -28.05 -12.34
CA ASP A 469 -3.33 -27.93 -12.18
C ASP A 469 -3.82 -28.15 -10.74
N SER A 470 -2.99 -28.77 -9.89
CA SER A 470 -3.25 -28.95 -8.46
C SER A 470 -2.70 -27.83 -7.57
N ALA A 471 -2.09 -26.79 -8.15
CA ALA A 471 -1.55 -25.69 -7.38
C ALA A 471 -2.67 -24.93 -6.65
N THR A 472 -2.45 -24.64 -5.37
CA THR A 472 -3.42 -23.94 -4.53
C THR A 472 -2.86 -22.65 -3.97
N ALA A 473 -3.68 -21.60 -3.83
CA ALA A 473 -3.27 -20.37 -3.14
C ALA A 473 -3.92 -20.25 -1.76
N THR A 474 -3.17 -19.66 -0.83
CA THR A 474 -3.66 -19.15 0.45
C THR A 474 -3.36 -17.66 0.55
N TRP A 475 -4.30 -16.92 1.13
CA TRP A 475 -4.21 -15.48 1.32
C TRP A 475 -4.37 -15.19 2.82
N GLU A 476 -3.35 -14.63 3.44
CA GLU A 476 -3.36 -14.30 4.88
C GLU A 476 -3.13 -12.80 5.08
N PHE A 477 -3.75 -12.23 6.12
CA PHE A 477 -3.69 -10.80 6.50
C PHE A 477 -3.56 -10.67 8.03
N THR A 478 -2.95 -9.60 8.55
CA THR A 478 -2.93 -9.33 10.01
C THR A 478 -4.21 -8.72 10.56
#